data_AF-A0A7M7PZ75-F1
#
_entry.id   AF-A0A7M7PZ75-F1
#
_cell.length_a   1.000
_cell.length_b   1.000
_cell.length_c   1.000
_cell.angle_alpha   90.00
_cell.angle_beta   90.00
_cell.angle_gamma   90.00
#
_symmetry.space_group_name_H-M   'P 1'
#
loop_
_entity.id
_entity.type
_entity.pdbx_description
1 polymer ?
#
loop_
_entity_poly.entity_id
_entity_poly.type
_entity_poly.pdbx_seq_one_letter_code
_entity_poly.pdbx_strand_id
1 'polypeptide(L)'
;MTTALNTIDGPFVFRLNDNGVGPHLLVQVCTERGWREYTGDNNVFKDRWNLWWKSGGFSQTHYKSLLPWQFINRIPKGNSICRKDNLVRHLKCMKKVYGNVYDFSPLGYNLPSEYTRLAADCSRLEKDERIWICKPVGQSQGRGIFLFRKLSDLTYDSVAVVQRYIENPLLIGGYKFDLRLYVCVPSYRPLAIYLYKDGIARFATEKFSLDSIDDPFRHLTNFSLNKLGPGYYEKKERVGAGCKWTFRQLRRYLEQSGYLDWLLWQRIACIVTLTVLSQAAGIPKSSNCFEFFGFDVLIDDNLKPWLIEVNVSPALSNDCEVDSEVKKPLLHDLFDLLGLPVCNTGLSLFTIWANANIEEEEEDEGGRFYHNKCSKKRCKIGREPMKIVNLCPETRSMFQQQAPDIYSENSRYNPLFVEKNIRRGLKSQSSREQASTSMWDNGRDWRRPSKREGAWIRICPLVQQRSSETVEFGTGCSAGPRYVEKEIKNTVLCVQKFLKTAKEVHRKFGKQGDEKCNDMLQAAMELETEIWLPNK
;
A
#
# COMPACT_ATOMS: atom_id res chain seq x y z
N MET A 1 30.76 -38.57 13.81
CA MET A 1 29.90 -38.02 12.74
C MET A 1 29.51 -36.63 13.18
N THR A 2 30.17 -35.62 12.63
CA THR A 2 29.96 -34.22 12.94
C THR A 2 28.84 -33.71 12.04
N THR A 3 27.63 -33.54 12.58
CA THR A 3 26.52 -32.86 11.89
C THR A 3 26.84 -31.37 11.85
N ALA A 4 27.26 -30.91 10.67
CA ALA A 4 27.39 -29.50 10.38
C ALA A 4 26.03 -28.79 10.61
N LEU A 5 26.06 -27.71 11.37
CA LEU A 5 24.99 -26.72 11.46
C LEU A 5 24.71 -26.19 10.04
N ASN A 6 23.66 -26.70 9.40
CA ASN A 6 23.20 -26.16 8.13
C ASN A 6 22.42 -24.88 8.39
N THR A 7 23.07 -23.77 8.11
CA THR A 7 22.39 -22.64 7.53
C THR A 7 21.61 -23.15 6.28
N ILE A 8 20.27 -23.24 6.31
CA ILE A 8 19.44 -23.74 5.18
C ILE A 8 19.36 -22.76 3.98
N ASP A 9 20.50 -22.30 3.43
CA ASP A 9 20.56 -21.27 2.38
C ASP A 9 19.45 -21.48 1.35
N GLY A 10 18.58 -20.49 1.23
CA GLY A 10 17.28 -20.69 0.60
C GLY A 10 16.70 -19.43 -0.03
N PRO A 11 15.96 -19.58 -1.15
CA PRO A 11 15.28 -18.46 -1.79
C PRO A 11 14.18 -17.91 -0.88
N PHE A 12 13.86 -16.62 -1.01
CA PHE A 12 12.66 -16.06 -0.40
C PHE A 12 11.42 -16.74 -1.01
N VAL A 13 10.52 -17.27 -0.17
CA VAL A 13 9.36 -18.06 -0.60
C VAL A 13 8.09 -17.24 -0.46
N PHE A 14 7.31 -17.13 -1.54
CA PHE A 14 6.01 -16.48 -1.52
C PHE A 14 4.87 -17.49 -1.69
N ARG A 15 3.75 -17.24 -1.01
CA ARG A 15 2.55 -18.06 -1.00
C ARG A 15 1.35 -17.21 -1.42
N LEU A 16 0.49 -17.78 -2.27
CA LEU A 16 -0.68 -17.10 -2.81
C LEU A 16 -1.97 -17.76 -2.38
N ASN A 17 -2.86 -16.99 -1.75
CA ASN A 17 -4.19 -17.43 -1.30
C ASN A 17 -4.17 -18.79 -0.58
N ASP A 18 -5.34 -19.38 -0.32
CA ASP A 18 -5.39 -20.74 0.25
C ASP A 18 -5.36 -21.80 -0.86
N ASN A 19 -5.84 -21.46 -2.06
CA ASN A 19 -5.91 -22.33 -3.24
C ASN A 19 -4.66 -22.30 -4.11
N GLY A 20 -3.60 -21.58 -3.72
CA GLY A 20 -2.37 -21.45 -4.50
C GLY A 20 -2.47 -20.50 -5.71
N VAL A 21 -3.64 -19.92 -6.00
CA VAL A 21 -3.82 -19.09 -7.20
C VAL A 21 -3.76 -17.62 -6.84
N GLY A 22 -2.99 -16.84 -7.58
CA GLY A 22 -2.88 -15.38 -7.42
C GLY A 22 -2.90 -14.64 -8.76
N PRO A 23 -2.88 -13.30 -8.72
CA PRO A 23 -2.75 -12.49 -9.94
C PRO A 23 -1.45 -12.80 -10.68
N HIS A 24 -1.53 -13.04 -11.99
CA HIS A 24 -0.35 -13.36 -12.82
C HIS A 24 0.77 -12.32 -12.69
N LEU A 25 0.42 -11.03 -12.66
CA LEU A 25 1.39 -9.94 -12.50
C LEU A 25 2.15 -10.03 -11.16
N LEU A 26 1.47 -10.45 -10.09
CA LEU A 26 2.10 -10.62 -8.79
C LEU A 26 3.12 -11.77 -8.82
N VAL A 27 2.73 -12.93 -9.40
CA VAL A 27 3.63 -14.07 -9.61
C VAL A 27 4.85 -13.63 -10.40
N GLN A 28 4.63 -12.97 -11.53
CA GLN A 28 5.69 -12.47 -12.39
C GLN A 28 6.68 -11.58 -11.62
N VAL A 29 6.20 -10.59 -10.87
CA VAL A 29 7.07 -9.68 -10.09
C VAL A 29 7.84 -10.45 -9.02
N CYS A 30 7.19 -11.37 -8.31
CA CYS A 30 7.87 -12.20 -7.31
C CYS A 30 8.98 -13.07 -7.92
N THR A 31 8.72 -13.71 -9.07
CA THR A 31 9.72 -14.50 -9.80
C THR A 31 10.86 -13.64 -10.33
N GLU A 32 10.57 -12.45 -10.87
CA GLU A 32 11.59 -11.49 -11.33
C GLU A 32 12.53 -11.04 -10.19
N ARG A 33 12.02 -10.96 -8.95
CA ARG A 33 12.84 -10.71 -7.75
C ARG A 33 13.65 -11.92 -7.27
N GLY A 34 13.48 -13.08 -7.89
CA GLY A 34 14.20 -14.32 -7.54
C GLY A 34 13.53 -15.12 -6.43
N TRP A 35 12.25 -14.84 -6.16
CA TRP A 35 11.50 -15.57 -5.15
C TRP A 35 10.94 -16.86 -5.72
N ARG A 36 10.78 -17.88 -4.87
CA ARG A 36 10.15 -19.15 -5.24
C ARG A 36 8.72 -19.22 -4.74
N GLU A 37 7.85 -19.77 -5.58
CA GLU A 37 6.48 -20.04 -5.19
C GLU A 37 6.42 -21.22 -4.21
N TYR A 38 5.56 -21.12 -3.22
CA TYR A 38 5.32 -22.16 -2.24
C TYR A 38 4.55 -23.33 -2.87
N THR A 39 5.20 -24.49 -2.99
CA THR A 39 4.58 -25.75 -3.43
C THR A 39 4.16 -26.55 -2.19
N GLY A 40 2.86 -26.63 -1.92
CA GLY A 40 2.30 -27.20 -0.68
C GLY A 40 2.47 -28.70 -0.48
N ASP A 41 3.30 -29.36 -1.28
CA ASP A 41 3.39 -30.82 -1.40
C ASP A 41 4.16 -31.49 -0.27
N ASN A 42 4.83 -30.71 0.59
CA ASN A 42 5.65 -31.24 1.68
C ASN A 42 5.14 -30.75 3.05
N ASN A 43 4.44 -31.62 3.79
CA ASN A 43 3.98 -31.36 5.17
C ASN A 43 5.12 -30.93 6.12
N VAL A 44 6.36 -31.33 5.84
CA VAL A 44 7.56 -30.96 6.59
C VAL A 44 7.93 -29.47 6.45
N PHE A 45 7.50 -28.82 5.36
CA PHE A 45 7.84 -27.43 5.05
C PHE A 45 6.63 -26.49 5.09
N LYS A 46 5.54 -26.90 5.77
CA LYS A 46 4.26 -26.18 5.79
C LYS A 46 4.37 -24.69 6.17
N ASP A 47 5.28 -24.38 7.09
CA ASP A 47 5.50 -23.04 7.62
C ASP A 47 6.73 -22.33 7.02
N ARG A 48 7.41 -22.95 6.06
CA ARG A 48 8.57 -22.39 5.35
C ARG A 48 8.14 -21.53 4.17
N TRP A 49 7.44 -20.44 4.49
CA TRP A 49 7.13 -19.35 3.57
C TRP A 49 7.54 -18.02 4.23
N ASN A 50 7.79 -16.99 3.42
CA ASN A 50 8.18 -15.67 3.89
C ASN A 50 7.09 -14.64 3.65
N LEU A 51 6.48 -14.60 2.47
CA LEU A 51 5.33 -13.72 2.19
C LEU A 51 4.10 -14.56 1.90
N TRP A 52 3.02 -14.35 2.64
CA TRP A 52 1.71 -14.89 2.25
C TRP A 52 0.80 -13.75 1.80
N TRP A 53 0.57 -13.70 0.48
CA TRP A 53 -0.32 -12.74 -0.14
C TRP A 53 -1.70 -13.35 -0.34
N LYS A 54 -2.71 -12.80 0.32
CA LYS A 54 -4.08 -13.30 0.30
C LYS A 54 -5.08 -12.19 -0.06
N SER A 55 -6.06 -12.52 -0.89
CA SER A 55 -7.18 -11.63 -1.22
C SER A 55 -8.21 -11.58 -0.08
N GLY A 56 -8.44 -12.70 0.59
CA GLY A 56 -9.29 -12.79 1.79
C GLY A 56 -8.63 -12.28 3.07
N GLY A 57 -9.32 -12.47 4.19
CA GLY A 57 -8.78 -12.21 5.53
C GLY A 57 -8.03 -13.41 6.11
N PHE A 58 -7.31 -13.17 7.21
CA PHE A 58 -6.71 -14.22 8.05
C PHE A 58 -7.53 -14.40 9.33
N SER A 59 -7.48 -15.61 9.90
CA SER A 59 -8.07 -15.87 11.21
C SER A 59 -7.27 -15.16 12.30
N GLN A 60 -7.91 -14.92 13.45
CA GLN A 60 -7.22 -14.33 14.60
C GLN A 60 -6.05 -15.19 15.10
N THR A 61 -6.14 -16.52 14.91
CA THR A 61 -5.08 -17.46 15.27
C THR A 61 -3.86 -17.30 14.36
N HIS A 62 -4.04 -17.14 13.05
CA HIS A 62 -2.92 -16.93 12.11
C HIS A 62 -2.11 -15.67 12.44
N TYR A 63 -2.79 -14.58 12.82
CA TYR A 63 -2.08 -13.36 13.24
C TYR A 63 -1.22 -13.57 14.51
N LYS A 64 -1.64 -14.45 15.42
CA LYS A 64 -0.92 -14.75 16.66
C LYS A 64 0.20 -15.77 16.46
N SER A 65 0.09 -16.62 15.46
CA SER A 65 1.07 -17.67 15.13
C SER A 65 2.07 -17.24 14.06
N LEU A 66 2.10 -15.96 13.69
CA LEU A 66 3.01 -15.45 12.67
C LEU A 66 4.45 -15.52 13.19
N LEU A 67 5.33 -16.18 12.44
CA LEU A 67 6.74 -16.31 12.79
C LEU A 67 7.53 -15.06 12.38
N PRO A 68 8.68 -14.77 13.01
CA PRO A 68 9.46 -13.57 12.72
C PRO A 68 9.78 -13.36 11.23
N TRP A 69 10.07 -14.42 10.47
CA TRP A 69 10.40 -14.33 9.04
C TRP A 69 9.17 -14.28 8.10
N GLN A 70 7.96 -14.29 8.66
CA GLN A 70 6.70 -14.35 7.92
C GLN A 70 6.02 -12.98 7.86
N PHE A 71 5.61 -12.60 6.65
CA PHE A 71 4.96 -11.35 6.31
C PHE A 71 3.62 -11.62 5.63
N ILE A 72 2.61 -10.82 5.95
CA ILE A 72 1.27 -10.94 5.36
C ILE A 72 0.73 -9.58 4.90
N ASN A 73 -0.04 -9.60 3.82
CA ASN A 73 -0.62 -8.40 3.20
C ASN A 73 -1.97 -7.98 3.82
N ARG A 74 -2.15 -8.27 5.12
CA ARG A 74 -3.34 -7.89 5.88
C ARG A 74 -2.99 -7.48 7.29
N ILE A 75 -3.61 -6.41 7.77
CA ILE A 75 -3.57 -6.01 9.18
C ILE A 75 -4.88 -6.50 9.82
N PRO A 76 -4.86 -7.06 11.05
CA PRO A 76 -6.09 -7.46 11.72
C PRO A 76 -7.08 -6.28 11.80
N LYS A 77 -8.32 -6.49 11.36
CA LYS A 77 -9.36 -5.44 11.24
C LYS A 77 -9.03 -4.27 10.28
N GLY A 78 -7.92 -4.33 9.55
CA GLY A 78 -7.42 -3.28 8.65
C GLY A 78 -8.30 -3.01 7.44
N ASN A 79 -9.16 -3.95 7.06
CA ASN A 79 -10.07 -3.85 5.92
C ASN A 79 -11.46 -3.27 6.27
N SER A 80 -11.66 -2.74 7.48
CA SER A 80 -12.97 -2.24 7.93
C SER A 80 -13.50 -1.12 7.03
N ILE A 81 -12.64 -0.17 6.63
CA ILE A 81 -12.96 0.91 5.67
C ILE A 81 -13.23 0.42 4.23
N CYS A 82 -12.94 -0.85 3.91
CA CYS A 82 -13.13 -1.37 2.55
C CYS A 82 -14.57 -1.86 2.30
N ARG A 83 -15.36 -2.07 3.37
CA ARG A 83 -16.79 -2.35 3.24
C ARG A 83 -17.58 -1.05 3.17
N LYS A 84 -18.48 -0.92 2.18
CA LYS A 84 -19.19 0.34 1.88
C LYS A 84 -19.98 0.89 3.09
N ASP A 85 -20.70 0.02 3.78
CA ASP A 85 -21.51 0.34 4.98
C ASP A 85 -20.62 0.84 6.14
N ASN A 86 -19.51 0.15 6.38
CA ASN A 86 -18.54 0.54 7.38
C ASN A 86 -17.86 1.86 7.02
N LEU A 87 -17.46 2.06 5.76
CA LEU A 87 -16.82 3.30 5.32
C LEU A 87 -17.71 4.51 5.61
N VAL A 88 -18.98 4.45 5.18
CA VAL A 88 -19.96 5.52 5.46
C VAL A 88 -20.10 5.75 6.96
N ARG A 89 -20.17 4.67 7.77
CA ARG A 89 -20.27 4.78 9.22
C ARG A 89 -19.04 5.47 9.84
N HIS A 90 -17.83 5.05 9.50
CA HIS A 90 -16.60 5.66 10.05
C HIS A 90 -16.51 7.14 9.67
N LEU A 91 -16.74 7.48 8.40
CA LEU A 91 -16.68 8.86 7.92
C LEU A 91 -17.76 9.75 8.55
N LYS A 92 -18.99 9.24 8.73
CA LYS A 92 -20.05 9.95 9.47
C LYS A 92 -19.65 10.22 10.92
N CYS A 93 -19.11 9.22 11.62
CA CYS A 93 -18.64 9.37 13.00
C CYS A 93 -17.55 10.44 13.08
N MET A 94 -16.56 10.39 12.20
CA MET A 94 -15.47 11.37 12.18
C MET A 94 -15.97 12.77 11.79
N LYS A 95 -16.91 12.90 10.85
CA LYS A 95 -17.54 14.18 10.48
C LYS A 95 -18.34 14.79 11.64
N LYS A 96 -19.01 13.96 12.47
CA LYS A 96 -19.72 14.44 13.67
C LYS A 96 -18.76 15.04 14.70
N VAL A 97 -17.55 14.49 14.84
CA VAL A 97 -16.56 14.93 15.85
C VAL A 97 -15.70 16.08 15.35
N TYR A 98 -15.24 16.02 14.10
CA TYR A 98 -14.23 16.94 13.55
C TYR A 98 -14.78 17.90 12.47
N GLY A 99 -16.08 17.80 12.16
CA GLY A 99 -16.77 18.70 11.25
C GLY A 99 -16.32 18.58 9.80
N ASN A 100 -16.24 19.73 9.12
CA ASN A 100 -16.11 19.83 7.67
C ASN A 100 -14.78 19.33 7.09
N VAL A 101 -13.79 19.00 7.92
CA VAL A 101 -12.56 18.35 7.43
C VAL A 101 -12.87 16.97 6.82
N TYR A 102 -13.97 16.33 7.22
CA TYR A 102 -14.48 15.09 6.63
C TYR A 102 -15.55 15.31 5.54
N ASP A 103 -15.67 16.53 4.99
CA ASP A 103 -16.61 16.85 3.91
C ASP A 103 -16.06 16.50 2.51
N PHE A 104 -15.57 15.27 2.38
CA PHE A 104 -15.00 14.71 1.15
C PHE A 104 -15.65 13.39 0.73
N SER A 105 -16.72 12.97 1.40
CA SER A 105 -17.51 11.80 1.01
C SER A 105 -18.98 12.20 0.88
N PRO A 106 -19.70 11.72 -0.15
CA PRO A 106 -21.11 12.03 -0.33
C PRO A 106 -21.93 11.62 0.90
N LEU A 107 -23.02 12.36 1.15
CA LEU A 107 -24.01 11.96 2.15
C LEU A 107 -24.54 10.57 1.79
N GLY A 108 -24.46 9.62 2.72
CA GLY A 108 -24.94 8.26 2.52
C GLY A 108 -25.82 7.77 3.66
N TYR A 109 -26.55 6.68 3.41
CA TYR A 109 -27.44 6.00 4.34
C TYR A 109 -27.23 4.50 4.22
N ASN A 110 -27.04 3.84 5.37
CA ASN A 110 -26.93 2.38 5.42
C ASN A 110 -28.33 1.77 5.55
N LEU A 111 -28.72 0.94 4.58
CA LEU A 111 -30.01 0.25 4.58
C LEU A 111 -29.88 -1.18 5.12
N PRO A 112 -30.91 -1.70 5.81
CA PRO A 112 -32.20 -1.07 6.10
C PRO A 112 -32.20 -0.10 7.30
N SER A 113 -31.11 -0.03 8.08
CA SER A 113 -31.10 0.62 9.40
C SER A 113 -31.36 2.12 9.40
N GLU A 114 -31.04 2.83 8.30
CA GLU A 114 -31.25 4.26 8.15
C GLU A 114 -32.33 4.61 7.11
N TYR A 115 -33.21 3.67 6.75
CA TYR A 115 -34.26 3.89 5.74
C TYR A 115 -35.16 5.08 6.09
N THR A 116 -35.60 5.20 7.35
CA THR A 116 -36.48 6.29 7.79
C THR A 116 -35.83 7.67 7.65
N ARG A 117 -34.50 7.75 7.84
CA ARG A 117 -33.74 8.99 7.63
C ARG A 117 -33.61 9.33 6.15
N LEU A 118 -33.34 8.32 5.32
CA LEU A 118 -33.33 8.48 3.87
C LEU A 118 -34.70 8.97 3.38
N ALA A 119 -35.79 8.34 3.82
CA ALA A 119 -37.14 8.70 3.41
C ALA A 119 -37.47 10.15 3.80
N ALA A 120 -37.15 10.57 5.02
CA ALA A 120 -37.35 11.95 5.47
C ALA A 120 -36.56 12.96 4.61
N ASP A 121 -35.32 12.64 4.24
CA ASP A 121 -34.51 13.49 3.38
C ASP A 121 -35.02 13.53 1.93
N CYS A 122 -35.46 12.40 1.39
CA CYS A 122 -36.09 12.34 0.06
C CYS A 122 -37.37 13.18 0.03
N SER A 123 -38.27 13.03 1.01
CA SER A 123 -39.52 13.80 1.06
C SER A 123 -39.30 15.31 1.23
N ARG A 124 -38.34 15.72 2.06
CA ARG A 124 -37.97 17.15 2.18
C ARG A 124 -37.45 17.74 0.88
N LEU A 125 -36.87 16.90 0.03
CA LEU A 125 -36.22 17.28 -1.22
C LEU A 125 -37.08 16.92 -2.43
N GLU A 126 -38.37 16.59 -2.31
CA GLU A 126 -39.21 16.26 -3.47
C GLU A 126 -39.32 17.41 -4.50
N LYS A 127 -39.02 18.65 -4.11
CA LYS A 127 -38.90 19.80 -5.02
C LYS A 127 -37.55 19.88 -5.76
N ASP A 128 -36.58 19.08 -5.36
CA ASP A 128 -35.19 19.10 -5.78
C ASP A 128 -34.92 17.75 -6.46
N GLU A 129 -34.80 17.72 -7.79
CA GLU A 129 -34.70 16.49 -8.62
C GLU A 129 -33.37 15.73 -8.46
N ARG A 130 -32.81 15.75 -7.26
CA ARG A 130 -31.49 15.23 -6.95
C ARG A 130 -31.44 13.72 -7.12
N ILE A 131 -30.29 13.27 -7.57
CA ILE A 131 -30.08 11.87 -7.91
C ILE A 131 -29.38 11.14 -6.74
N TRP A 132 -29.80 9.91 -6.51
CA TRP A 132 -29.22 8.99 -5.54
C TRP A 132 -28.64 7.78 -6.25
N ILE A 133 -27.63 7.17 -5.65
CA ILE A 133 -27.02 5.93 -6.13
C ILE A 133 -27.14 4.86 -5.05
N CYS A 134 -27.77 3.73 -5.38
CA CYS A 134 -27.86 2.57 -4.51
C CYS A 134 -26.70 1.62 -4.81
N LYS A 135 -25.98 1.19 -3.77
CA LYS A 135 -24.81 0.31 -3.89
C LYS A 135 -24.95 -0.87 -2.93
N PRO A 136 -25.14 -2.11 -3.42
CA PRO A 136 -25.13 -3.28 -2.56
C PRO A 136 -23.76 -3.47 -1.88
N VAL A 137 -23.75 -3.83 -0.60
CA VAL A 137 -22.50 -3.97 0.18
C VAL A 137 -21.74 -5.23 -0.25
N GLY A 138 -22.44 -6.35 -0.43
CA GLY A 138 -21.84 -7.65 -0.76
C GLY A 138 -21.42 -7.84 -2.21
N GLN A 139 -21.70 -6.85 -3.08
CA GLN A 139 -21.35 -6.91 -4.50
C GLN A 139 -20.17 -5.98 -4.83
N SER A 140 -19.46 -6.32 -5.89
CA SER A 140 -18.32 -5.58 -6.43
C SER A 140 -18.46 -5.44 -7.95
N GLN A 141 -17.55 -4.70 -8.58
CA GLN A 141 -17.46 -4.60 -10.05
C GLN A 141 -18.63 -3.86 -10.73
N GLY A 142 -19.38 -3.05 -9.97
CA GLY A 142 -20.55 -2.32 -10.47
C GLY A 142 -21.86 -3.11 -10.44
N ARG A 143 -21.85 -4.38 -10.00
CA ARG A 143 -23.05 -5.21 -9.99
C ARG A 143 -24.08 -4.71 -8.98
N GLY A 144 -25.34 -4.66 -9.41
CA GLY A 144 -26.49 -4.21 -8.63
C GLY A 144 -26.48 -2.72 -8.28
N ILE A 145 -25.55 -1.94 -8.84
CA ILE A 145 -25.54 -0.48 -8.66
C ILE A 145 -26.50 0.14 -9.65
N PHE A 146 -27.39 0.99 -9.16
CA PHE A 146 -28.32 1.76 -10.00
C PHE A 146 -28.54 3.15 -9.40
N LEU A 147 -28.99 4.06 -10.25
CA LEU A 147 -29.33 5.43 -9.89
C LEU A 147 -30.84 5.55 -9.79
N PHE A 148 -31.33 6.45 -8.95
CA PHE A 148 -32.76 6.73 -8.83
C PHE A 148 -33.00 8.18 -8.39
N ARG A 149 -34.19 8.69 -8.70
CA ARG A 149 -34.64 10.01 -8.24
C ARG A 149 -35.72 9.90 -7.17
N LYS A 150 -36.74 9.08 -7.42
CA LYS A 150 -37.86 8.91 -6.51
C LYS A 150 -37.60 7.74 -5.58
N LEU A 151 -38.01 7.88 -4.32
CA LEU A 151 -37.87 6.82 -3.33
C LEU A 151 -38.66 5.56 -3.73
N SER A 152 -39.72 5.69 -4.54
CA SER A 152 -40.48 4.58 -5.11
C SER A 152 -39.64 3.63 -5.96
N ASP A 153 -38.57 4.13 -6.57
CA ASP A 153 -37.73 3.38 -7.51
C ASP A 153 -36.60 2.64 -6.76
N LEU A 154 -36.48 2.86 -5.45
CA LEU A 154 -35.47 2.20 -4.61
C LEU A 154 -35.86 0.74 -4.35
N THR A 155 -35.20 -0.16 -5.06
CA THR A 155 -35.30 -1.61 -4.82
C THR A 155 -34.02 -2.13 -4.15
N TYR A 156 -34.13 -2.81 -3.01
CA TYR A 156 -33.02 -3.49 -2.35
C TYR A 156 -33.48 -4.77 -1.65
N ASP A 157 -32.72 -5.85 -1.83
CA ASP A 157 -32.96 -7.19 -1.28
C ASP A 157 -31.99 -7.56 -0.15
N SER A 158 -30.97 -6.72 0.04
CA SER A 158 -29.81 -6.98 0.87
C SER A 158 -29.26 -5.66 1.44
N VAL A 159 -28.27 -5.76 2.34
CA VAL A 159 -27.62 -4.57 2.92
C VAL A 159 -27.02 -3.73 1.80
N ALA A 160 -27.50 -2.48 1.72
CA ALA A 160 -27.12 -1.54 0.68
C ALA A 160 -26.73 -0.20 1.30
N VAL A 161 -25.97 0.57 0.54
CA VAL A 161 -25.62 1.94 0.86
C VAL A 161 -26.23 2.83 -0.21
N VAL A 162 -27.15 3.70 0.19
CA VAL A 162 -27.67 4.76 -0.67
C VAL A 162 -26.83 6.00 -0.44
N GLN A 163 -26.29 6.60 -1.49
CA GLN A 163 -25.49 7.82 -1.42
C GLN A 163 -26.03 8.89 -2.36
N ARG A 164 -25.81 10.15 -2.01
CA ARG A 164 -26.00 11.27 -2.94
C ARG A 164 -25.11 11.04 -4.15
N TYR A 165 -25.69 11.11 -5.35
CA TYR A 165 -24.94 11.05 -6.57
C TYR A 165 -24.23 12.38 -6.84
N ILE A 166 -23.02 12.31 -7.39
CA ILE A 166 -22.27 13.52 -7.78
C ILE A 166 -22.68 13.84 -9.22
N GLU A 167 -23.49 14.88 -9.37
CA GLU A 167 -24.18 15.22 -10.62
C GLU A 167 -23.30 16.01 -11.59
N ASN A 168 -22.32 16.77 -11.08
CA ASN A 168 -21.39 17.57 -11.87
C ASN A 168 -19.94 17.05 -11.78
N PRO A 169 -19.65 15.81 -12.23
CA PRO A 169 -18.28 15.34 -12.28
C PRO A 169 -17.46 16.16 -13.29
N LEU A 170 -16.15 16.29 -13.06
CA LEU A 170 -15.25 16.78 -14.09
C LEU A 170 -15.27 15.81 -15.28
N LEU A 171 -15.49 16.34 -16.48
CA LEU A 171 -15.58 15.55 -17.71
C LEU A 171 -14.38 15.82 -18.62
N ILE A 172 -13.89 14.77 -19.28
CA ILE A 172 -12.84 14.88 -20.31
C ILE A 172 -13.41 14.34 -21.61
N GLY A 173 -13.53 15.19 -22.62
CA GLY A 173 -14.20 14.83 -23.88
C GLY A 173 -15.67 14.41 -23.71
N GLY A 174 -16.32 14.84 -22.63
CA GLY A 174 -17.69 14.44 -22.27
C GLY A 174 -17.79 13.12 -21.51
N TYR A 175 -16.68 12.46 -21.18
CA TYR A 175 -16.67 11.20 -20.44
C TYR A 175 -16.39 11.42 -18.96
N LYS A 176 -17.17 10.74 -18.12
CA LYS A 176 -16.94 10.66 -16.67
C LYS A 176 -15.71 9.79 -16.40
N PHE A 177 -14.93 10.12 -15.39
CA PHE A 177 -13.81 9.29 -14.97
C PHE A 177 -13.62 9.31 -13.45
N ASP A 178 -12.99 8.26 -12.91
CA ASP A 178 -12.52 8.24 -11.52
C ASP A 178 -10.99 8.04 -11.47
N LEU A 179 -10.40 8.27 -10.30
CA LEU A 179 -9.00 8.01 -10.01
C LEU A 179 -8.86 6.78 -9.12
N ARG A 180 -8.07 5.81 -9.58
CA ARG A 180 -7.52 4.71 -8.77
C ARG A 180 -6.16 5.10 -8.23
N LEU A 181 -6.11 5.35 -6.93
CA LEU A 181 -4.91 5.61 -6.14
C LEU A 181 -4.45 4.32 -5.45
N TYR A 182 -3.15 4.17 -5.23
CA TYR A 182 -2.58 3.01 -4.53
C TYR A 182 -1.92 3.43 -3.22
N VAL A 183 -2.34 2.81 -2.12
CA VAL A 183 -1.95 3.20 -0.76
C VAL A 183 -1.38 2.00 -0.03
N CYS A 184 -0.22 2.17 0.59
CA CYS A 184 0.39 1.18 1.48
C CYS A 184 0.36 1.69 2.92
N VAL A 185 -0.15 0.87 3.83
CA VAL A 185 -0.16 1.13 5.28
C VAL A 185 0.59 -0.01 5.96
N PRO A 186 1.91 0.14 6.20
CA PRO A 186 2.70 -0.91 6.83
C PRO A 186 2.56 -0.95 8.36
N SER A 187 2.02 0.10 8.98
CA SER A 187 1.74 0.11 10.42
C SER A 187 0.67 1.15 10.80
N TYR A 188 -0.13 0.83 11.81
CA TYR A 188 -1.03 1.76 12.50
C TYR A 188 -0.48 2.25 13.83
N ARG A 189 0.56 1.60 14.38
CA ARG A 189 1.14 1.94 15.69
C ARG A 189 2.67 1.81 15.66
N PRO A 190 3.39 2.88 15.30
CA PRO A 190 2.87 4.20 14.88
C PRO A 190 2.27 4.16 13.47
N LEU A 191 1.37 5.12 13.17
CA LEU A 191 0.71 5.20 11.88
C LEU A 191 1.70 5.66 10.80
N ALA A 192 1.89 4.84 9.77
CA ALA A 192 2.65 5.19 8.57
C ALA A 192 1.77 4.96 7.34
N ILE A 193 1.65 5.97 6.48
CA ILE A 193 0.85 5.89 5.25
C ILE A 193 1.71 6.36 4.09
N TYR A 194 1.79 5.52 3.06
CA TYR A 194 2.47 5.79 1.81
C TYR A 194 1.47 5.82 0.66
N LEU A 195 1.63 6.80 -0.21
CA LEU A 195 0.84 6.96 -1.42
C LEU A 195 1.79 6.83 -2.62
N TYR A 196 1.44 5.95 -3.56
CA TYR A 196 2.24 5.75 -4.76
C TYR A 196 2.17 6.99 -5.66
N LYS A 197 3.28 7.37 -6.31
CA LYS A 197 3.35 8.61 -7.12
C LYS A 197 2.47 8.57 -8.37
N ASP A 198 2.06 7.39 -8.82
CA ASP A 198 1.24 7.20 -10.01
C ASP A 198 -0.06 6.44 -9.67
N GLY A 199 -0.97 6.39 -10.62
CA GLY A 199 -2.26 5.75 -10.49
C GLY A 199 -2.95 5.62 -11.84
N ILE A 200 -4.22 5.25 -11.83
CA ILE A 200 -4.98 5.03 -13.06
C ILE A 200 -6.25 5.87 -13.03
N ALA A 201 -6.41 6.77 -13.98
CA ALA A 201 -7.69 7.39 -14.28
C ALA A 201 -8.50 6.45 -15.17
N ARG A 202 -9.74 6.11 -14.76
CA ARG A 202 -10.61 5.16 -15.47
C ARG A 202 -11.82 5.88 -16.03
N PHE A 203 -12.01 5.79 -17.34
CA PHE A 203 -13.09 6.45 -18.06
C PHE A 203 -14.31 5.55 -18.25
N ALA A 204 -15.48 6.18 -18.22
CA ALA A 204 -16.71 5.64 -18.77
C ALA A 204 -16.58 5.44 -20.29
N THR A 205 -17.31 4.49 -20.86
CA THR A 205 -17.32 4.26 -22.31
C THR A 205 -18.26 5.18 -23.06
N GLU A 206 -19.31 5.67 -22.40
CA GLU A 206 -20.33 6.53 -22.99
C GLU A 206 -20.28 7.96 -22.42
N LYS A 207 -20.73 8.93 -23.22
CA LYS A 207 -20.76 10.34 -22.80
C LYS A 207 -21.73 10.55 -21.64
N PHE A 208 -21.30 11.30 -20.64
CA PHE A 208 -22.09 11.60 -19.47
C PHE A 208 -23.32 12.45 -19.83
N SER A 209 -24.51 12.04 -19.37
CA SER A 209 -25.73 12.85 -19.39
C SER A 209 -26.62 12.47 -18.21
N LEU A 210 -27.24 13.44 -17.57
CA LEU A 210 -28.21 13.20 -16.49
C LEU A 210 -29.62 12.87 -17.02
N ASP A 211 -29.87 13.05 -18.33
CA ASP A 211 -31.15 12.71 -18.96
C ASP A 211 -31.37 11.19 -19.02
N SER A 212 -30.30 10.40 -18.98
CA SER A 212 -30.31 8.94 -19.10
C SER A 212 -29.60 8.26 -17.94
N ILE A 213 -30.17 8.36 -16.73
CA ILE A 213 -29.56 7.80 -15.51
C ILE A 213 -29.50 6.28 -15.47
N ASP A 214 -30.29 5.62 -16.31
CA ASP A 214 -30.42 4.16 -16.35
C ASP A 214 -29.28 3.51 -17.13
N ASP A 215 -28.50 4.28 -17.89
CA ASP A 215 -27.34 3.78 -18.64
C ASP A 215 -26.10 3.70 -17.73
N PRO A 216 -25.69 2.48 -17.31
CA PRO A 216 -24.59 2.34 -16.38
C PRO A 216 -23.24 2.67 -17.05
N PHE A 217 -23.12 2.62 -18.38
CA PHE A 217 -21.87 2.90 -19.11
C PHE A 217 -21.51 4.39 -19.17
N ARG A 218 -22.45 5.27 -18.81
CA ARG A 218 -22.23 6.72 -18.65
C ARG A 218 -21.85 7.11 -17.23
N HIS A 219 -22.33 6.34 -16.26
CA HIS A 219 -22.34 6.72 -14.85
C HIS A 219 -21.38 5.92 -13.98
N LEU A 220 -21.04 4.70 -14.38
CA LEU A 220 -20.10 3.84 -13.69
C LEU A 220 -18.81 3.74 -14.50
N THR A 221 -17.69 3.89 -13.82
CA THR A 221 -16.32 3.92 -14.39
C THR A 221 -15.57 2.62 -14.11
N ASN A 222 -16.24 1.61 -13.54
CA ASN A 222 -15.65 0.31 -13.26
C ASN A 222 -15.21 -0.37 -14.57
N PHE A 223 -13.94 -0.73 -14.65
CA PHE A 223 -13.37 -1.41 -15.82
C PHE A 223 -14.09 -2.70 -16.19
N SER A 224 -14.48 -3.50 -15.19
CA SER A 224 -15.20 -4.77 -15.37
C SER A 224 -16.52 -4.64 -16.13
N LEU A 225 -17.19 -3.50 -15.96
CA LEU A 225 -18.41 -3.16 -16.68
C LEU A 225 -18.05 -2.56 -18.04
N ASN A 226 -17.23 -1.51 -18.05
CA ASN A 226 -16.91 -0.73 -19.24
C ASN A 226 -16.19 -1.53 -20.33
N LYS A 227 -15.46 -2.61 -20.00
CA LYS A 227 -14.88 -3.50 -21.00
C LYS A 227 -15.92 -4.20 -21.89
N LEU A 228 -17.18 -4.25 -21.44
CA LEU A 228 -18.33 -4.79 -22.18
C LEU A 228 -19.14 -3.67 -22.87
N GLY A 229 -18.78 -2.41 -22.66
CA GLY A 229 -19.48 -1.27 -23.22
C GLY A 229 -19.24 -1.12 -24.72
N PRO A 230 -20.24 -0.64 -25.48
CA PRO A 230 -20.13 -0.53 -26.94
C PRO A 230 -18.99 0.39 -27.36
N GLY A 231 -18.81 1.53 -26.68
CA GLY A 231 -17.72 2.46 -26.94
C GLY A 231 -16.33 2.03 -26.45
N TYR A 232 -16.11 0.81 -25.94
CA TYR A 232 -14.81 0.44 -25.34
C TYR A 232 -13.64 0.46 -26.35
N TYR A 233 -13.84 -0.13 -27.53
CA TYR A 233 -12.82 -0.21 -28.58
C TYR A 233 -12.75 1.04 -29.46
N GLU A 234 -13.67 1.98 -29.27
CA GLU A 234 -13.68 3.23 -30.02
C GLU A 234 -12.54 4.15 -29.57
N LYS A 235 -11.82 4.69 -30.57
CA LYS A 235 -10.85 5.76 -30.35
C LYS A 235 -11.59 7.06 -30.10
N LYS A 236 -11.68 7.45 -28.84
CA LYS A 236 -12.34 8.67 -28.40
C LYS A 236 -11.47 9.87 -28.77
N GLU A 237 -12.09 10.94 -29.26
CA GLU A 237 -11.38 12.13 -29.78
C GLU A 237 -10.35 12.69 -28.79
N ARG A 238 -10.74 12.93 -27.52
CA ARG A 238 -9.85 13.48 -26.49
C ARG A 238 -9.22 12.42 -25.58
N VAL A 239 -9.90 11.31 -25.34
CA VAL A 239 -9.41 10.24 -24.43
C VAL A 239 -8.41 9.32 -25.13
N GLY A 240 -8.50 9.21 -26.46
CA GLY A 240 -7.67 8.32 -27.27
C GLY A 240 -8.20 6.89 -27.33
N ALA A 241 -7.32 5.95 -27.62
CA ALA A 241 -7.63 4.53 -27.62
C ALA A 241 -7.63 3.99 -26.18
N GLY A 242 -8.65 3.21 -25.83
CA GLY A 242 -8.84 2.67 -24.49
C GLY A 242 -9.57 3.64 -23.53
N CYS A 243 -9.74 3.18 -22.29
CA CYS A 243 -10.51 3.86 -21.24
C CYS A 243 -9.69 4.04 -19.95
N LYS A 244 -8.36 4.09 -20.05
CA LYS A 244 -7.46 4.28 -18.91
C LYS A 244 -6.34 5.25 -19.26
N TRP A 245 -6.01 6.13 -18.32
CA TRP A 245 -4.81 6.97 -18.37
C TRP A 245 -3.96 6.77 -17.12
N THR A 246 -2.65 6.92 -17.25
CA THR A 246 -1.76 7.13 -16.10
C THR A 246 -2.03 8.50 -15.48
N PHE A 247 -1.61 8.74 -14.23
CA PHE A 247 -1.74 10.09 -13.67
C PHE A 247 -0.87 11.09 -14.40
N ARG A 248 0.26 10.65 -14.97
CA ARG A 248 1.08 11.49 -15.84
C ARG A 248 0.28 12.04 -17.02
N GLN A 249 -0.39 11.16 -17.77
CA GLN A 249 -1.25 11.57 -18.88
C GLN A 249 -2.37 12.51 -18.43
N LEU A 250 -3.03 12.21 -17.30
CA LEU A 250 -4.07 13.07 -16.74
C LEU A 250 -3.53 14.46 -16.38
N ARG A 251 -2.38 14.56 -15.69
CA ARG A 251 -1.80 15.85 -15.28
C ARG A 251 -1.37 16.69 -16.48
N ARG A 252 -0.80 16.08 -17.53
CA ARG A 252 -0.52 16.79 -18.79
C ARG A 252 -1.79 17.37 -19.39
N TYR A 253 -2.87 16.59 -19.45
CA TYR A 253 -4.14 17.06 -19.98
C TYR A 253 -4.70 18.22 -19.15
N LEU A 254 -4.67 18.12 -17.81
CA LEU A 254 -5.15 19.17 -16.92
C LEU A 254 -4.35 20.47 -17.10
N GLU A 255 -3.03 20.38 -17.20
CA GLU A 255 -2.16 21.52 -17.45
C GLU A 255 -2.42 22.17 -18.81
N GLN A 256 -2.51 21.38 -19.88
CA GLN A 256 -2.84 21.87 -21.22
C GLN A 256 -4.24 22.50 -21.30
N SER A 257 -5.16 22.05 -20.46
CA SER A 257 -6.50 22.60 -20.34
C SER A 257 -6.57 23.82 -19.40
N GLY A 258 -5.44 24.27 -18.84
CA GLY A 258 -5.34 25.46 -17.99
C GLY A 258 -5.77 25.25 -16.53
N TYR A 259 -5.95 24.01 -16.07
CA TYR A 259 -6.28 23.73 -14.68
C TYR A 259 -5.04 23.87 -13.77
N LEU A 260 -5.20 24.60 -12.66
CA LEU A 260 -4.22 24.63 -11.58
C LEU A 260 -4.52 23.49 -10.59
N ASP A 261 -4.07 22.28 -10.91
CA ASP A 261 -4.44 21.04 -10.22
C ASP A 261 -3.63 20.75 -8.94
N TRP A 262 -2.62 21.55 -8.61
CA TRP A 262 -1.77 21.33 -7.44
C TRP A 262 -2.57 21.12 -6.14
N LEU A 263 -3.53 22.01 -5.86
CA LEU A 263 -4.34 21.93 -4.63
C LEU A 263 -5.27 20.71 -4.61
N LEU A 264 -5.71 20.24 -5.78
CA LEU A 264 -6.52 19.03 -5.93
C LEU A 264 -5.73 17.83 -5.39
N TRP A 265 -4.48 17.65 -5.81
CA TRP A 265 -3.65 16.53 -5.33
C TRP A 265 -3.32 16.61 -3.84
N GLN A 266 -3.14 17.81 -3.29
CA GLN A 266 -2.97 18.00 -1.84
C GLN A 266 -4.23 17.61 -1.05
N ARG A 267 -5.42 17.92 -1.58
CA ARG A 267 -6.69 17.47 -1.01
C ARG A 267 -6.83 15.95 -1.07
N ILE A 268 -6.42 15.32 -2.18
CA ILE A 268 -6.44 13.86 -2.34
C ILE A 268 -5.56 13.16 -1.30
N ALA A 269 -4.32 13.62 -1.09
CA ALA A 269 -3.45 13.06 -0.04
C ALA A 269 -4.09 13.16 1.36
N CYS A 270 -4.73 14.29 1.67
CA CYS A 270 -5.45 14.47 2.93
C CYS A 270 -6.66 13.53 3.07
N ILE A 271 -7.42 13.31 1.99
CA ILE A 271 -8.54 12.35 1.96
C ILE A 271 -8.04 10.96 2.34
N VAL A 272 -6.93 10.51 1.76
CA VAL A 272 -6.34 9.20 2.06
C VAL A 272 -5.97 9.12 3.55
N THR A 273 -5.22 10.09 4.06
CA THR A 273 -4.81 10.13 5.48
C THR A 273 -6.01 10.11 6.43
N LEU A 274 -7.01 10.97 6.22
CA LEU A 274 -8.19 11.05 7.07
C LEU A 274 -9.05 9.78 7.02
N THR A 275 -9.14 9.14 5.86
CA THR A 275 -9.90 7.89 5.69
C THR A 275 -9.25 6.74 6.43
N VAL A 276 -7.93 6.55 6.28
CA VAL A 276 -7.18 5.53 7.03
C VAL A 276 -7.27 5.79 8.54
N LEU A 277 -7.16 7.06 8.95
CA LEU A 277 -7.26 7.47 10.34
C LEU A 277 -8.63 7.15 10.97
N SER A 278 -9.71 7.17 10.18
CA SER A 278 -11.07 6.93 10.66
C SER A 278 -11.31 5.56 11.30
N GLN A 279 -10.47 4.56 10.99
CA GLN A 279 -10.52 3.23 11.61
C GLN A 279 -9.39 2.97 12.62
N ALA A 280 -8.41 3.88 12.75
CA ALA A 280 -7.17 3.63 13.50
C ALA A 280 -7.40 3.23 14.97
N ALA A 281 -8.45 3.75 15.61
CA ALA A 281 -8.83 3.40 16.98
C ALA A 281 -9.14 1.90 17.16
N GLY A 282 -9.75 1.27 16.15
CA GLY A 282 -10.21 -0.12 16.20
C GLY A 282 -9.19 -1.16 15.74
N ILE A 283 -8.08 -0.73 15.14
CA ILE A 283 -7.01 -1.63 14.68
C ILE A 283 -6.15 -2.03 15.88
N PRO A 284 -5.73 -3.30 16.08
CA PRO A 284 -4.77 -3.69 17.13
C PRO A 284 -3.31 -3.41 16.71
N LYS A 285 -2.35 -3.61 17.61
CA LYS A 285 -0.91 -3.62 17.23
C LYS A 285 -0.62 -4.89 16.44
N SER A 286 0.21 -4.78 15.41
CA SER A 286 0.67 -5.91 14.58
C SER A 286 2.04 -5.61 14.00
N SER A 287 2.91 -6.60 13.93
CA SER A 287 4.17 -6.59 13.18
C SER A 287 4.06 -7.46 11.92
N ASN A 288 4.94 -7.25 10.95
CA ASN A 288 5.02 -7.97 9.67
C ASN A 288 3.69 -8.06 8.88
N CYS A 289 2.78 -7.13 9.17
CA CYS A 289 1.46 -7.03 8.55
C CYS A 289 1.38 -5.67 7.87
N PHE A 290 0.98 -5.62 6.62
CA PHE A 290 0.71 -4.37 5.91
C PHE A 290 -0.64 -4.43 5.21
N GLU A 291 -1.25 -3.28 4.96
CA GLU A 291 -2.40 -3.19 4.06
C GLU A 291 -2.01 -2.50 2.76
N PHE A 292 -2.54 -3.03 1.65
CA PHE A 292 -2.40 -2.46 0.32
C PHE A 292 -3.78 -2.20 -0.26
N PHE A 293 -4.13 -0.90 -0.33
CA PHE A 293 -5.46 -0.43 -0.71
C PHE A 293 -5.46 0.21 -2.09
N GLY A 294 -6.59 0.07 -2.79
CA GLY A 294 -6.96 0.92 -3.92
C GLY A 294 -7.99 1.95 -3.47
N PHE A 295 -7.69 3.24 -3.59
CA PHE A 295 -8.63 4.30 -3.29
C PHE A 295 -9.28 4.79 -4.58
N ASP A 296 -10.60 4.95 -4.57
CA ASP A 296 -11.37 5.42 -5.72
C ASP A 296 -11.89 6.82 -5.41
N VAL A 297 -11.40 7.81 -6.15
CA VAL A 297 -11.73 9.23 -5.97
C VAL A 297 -12.33 9.79 -7.24
N LEU A 298 -13.47 10.47 -7.13
CA LEU A 298 -14.10 11.23 -8.21
C LEU A 298 -13.77 12.71 -8.05
N ILE A 299 -13.55 13.42 -9.15
CA ILE A 299 -13.32 14.86 -9.15
C ILE A 299 -14.58 15.54 -9.70
N ASP A 300 -15.08 16.57 -9.04
CA ASP A 300 -16.15 17.40 -9.59
C ASP A 300 -15.62 18.56 -10.46
N ASP A 301 -16.53 19.22 -11.17
CA ASP A 301 -16.26 20.37 -12.04
C ASP A 301 -15.56 21.55 -11.33
N ASN A 302 -15.67 21.63 -10.00
CA ASN A 302 -15.01 22.62 -9.13
C ASN A 302 -13.64 22.16 -8.62
N LEU A 303 -13.08 21.07 -9.17
CA LEU A 303 -11.84 20.44 -8.72
C LEU A 303 -11.87 20.04 -7.22
N LYS A 304 -13.04 19.71 -6.68
CA LYS A 304 -13.15 19.08 -5.37
C LYS A 304 -13.09 17.56 -5.54
N PRO A 305 -12.15 16.88 -4.87
CA PRO A 305 -12.09 15.42 -4.86
C PRO A 305 -13.09 14.84 -3.84
N TRP A 306 -13.72 13.74 -4.24
CA TRP A 306 -14.69 12.99 -3.46
C TRP A 306 -14.28 11.53 -3.35
N LEU A 307 -14.16 11.01 -2.13
CA LEU A 307 -13.94 9.59 -1.89
C LEU A 307 -15.21 8.80 -2.21
N ILE A 308 -15.07 7.79 -3.08
CA ILE A 308 -16.17 6.92 -3.52
C ILE A 308 -16.12 5.57 -2.82
N GLU A 309 -14.96 4.92 -2.82
CA GLU A 309 -14.74 3.62 -2.18
C GLU A 309 -13.26 3.39 -1.85
N VAL A 310 -13.03 2.42 -0.96
CA VAL A 310 -11.70 1.87 -0.67
C VAL A 310 -11.77 0.37 -0.95
N ASN A 311 -10.84 -0.11 -1.76
CA ASN A 311 -10.75 -1.49 -2.20
C ASN A 311 -9.59 -2.18 -1.47
N VAL A 312 -9.89 -3.31 -0.81
CA VAL A 312 -8.86 -4.19 -0.26
C VAL A 312 -8.21 -4.97 -1.40
N SER A 313 -6.88 -5.02 -1.48
CA SER A 313 -6.14 -5.68 -2.57
C SER A 313 -6.66 -5.28 -3.96
N PRO A 314 -6.34 -4.06 -4.44
CA PRO A 314 -6.80 -3.60 -5.74
C PRO A 314 -6.45 -4.59 -6.85
N ALA A 315 -7.30 -4.65 -7.88
CA ALA A 315 -7.13 -5.60 -8.98
C ALA A 315 -5.77 -5.42 -9.68
N LEU A 316 -4.93 -6.46 -9.58
CA LEU A 316 -3.61 -6.56 -10.19
C LEU A 316 -3.67 -7.23 -11.58
N SER A 317 -4.83 -7.23 -12.24
CA SER A 317 -4.94 -7.64 -13.64
C SER A 317 -4.14 -6.70 -14.54
N ASN A 318 -3.62 -7.24 -15.64
CA ASN A 318 -2.85 -6.49 -16.61
C ASN A 318 -3.60 -6.51 -17.94
N ASP A 319 -4.62 -5.64 -18.07
CA ASP A 319 -5.58 -5.70 -19.16
C ASP A 319 -5.16 -4.81 -20.35
N CYS A 320 -4.35 -3.78 -20.10
CA CYS A 320 -3.78 -2.91 -21.13
C CYS A 320 -2.41 -2.36 -20.72
N GLU A 321 -1.74 -1.67 -21.65
CA GLU A 321 -0.39 -1.10 -21.44
C GLU A 321 -0.30 -0.19 -20.21
N VAL A 322 -1.31 0.66 -19.98
CA VAL A 322 -1.40 1.51 -18.78
C VAL A 322 -1.37 0.71 -17.47
N ASP A 323 -1.97 -0.49 -17.43
CA ASP A 323 -1.87 -1.34 -16.23
C ASP A 323 -0.44 -1.84 -16.02
N SER A 324 0.26 -2.22 -17.10
CA SER A 324 1.66 -2.68 -17.05
C SER A 324 2.60 -1.57 -16.59
N GLU A 325 2.46 -0.38 -17.17
CA GLU A 325 3.28 0.80 -16.88
C GLU A 325 3.19 1.20 -15.40
N VAL A 326 1.99 1.09 -14.80
CA VAL A 326 1.76 1.52 -13.41
C VAL A 326 1.99 0.38 -12.42
N LYS A 327 1.34 -0.78 -12.61
CA LYS A 327 1.23 -1.81 -11.56
C LYS A 327 2.50 -2.65 -11.39
N LYS A 328 3.24 -2.90 -12.47
CA LYS A 328 4.48 -3.69 -12.39
C LYS A 328 5.56 -2.99 -11.55
N PRO A 329 5.98 -1.74 -11.86
CA PRO A 329 6.95 -1.04 -11.01
C PRO A 329 6.39 -0.77 -9.61
N LEU A 330 5.07 -0.55 -9.48
CA LEU A 330 4.43 -0.38 -8.18
C LEU A 330 4.67 -1.55 -7.24
N LEU A 331 4.56 -2.79 -7.73
CA LEU A 331 4.75 -3.97 -6.90
C LEU A 331 6.23 -4.17 -6.53
N HIS A 332 7.15 -3.90 -7.45
CA HIS A 332 8.59 -3.91 -7.13
C HIS A 332 8.91 -2.89 -6.04
N ASP A 333 8.49 -1.63 -6.23
CA ASP A 333 8.70 -0.56 -5.24
C ASP A 333 7.98 -0.84 -3.91
N LEU A 334 6.83 -1.54 -3.94
CA LEU A 334 6.11 -1.94 -2.73
C LEU A 334 6.96 -2.90 -1.91
N PHE A 335 7.52 -3.92 -2.54
CA PHE A 335 8.35 -4.89 -1.83
C PHE A 335 9.66 -4.27 -1.34
N ASP A 336 10.22 -3.29 -2.06
CA ASP A 336 11.37 -2.50 -1.59
C ASP A 336 10.99 -1.67 -0.35
N LEU A 337 9.86 -0.96 -0.37
CA LEU A 337 9.34 -0.20 0.76
C LEU A 337 9.21 -1.08 2.01
N LEU A 338 8.71 -2.30 1.83
CA LEU A 338 8.53 -3.27 2.91
C LEU A 338 9.85 -3.92 3.37
N GLY A 339 10.98 -3.66 2.69
CA GLY A 339 12.28 -4.26 3.00
C GLY A 339 12.37 -5.74 2.66
N LEU A 340 11.63 -6.19 1.64
CA LEU A 340 11.67 -7.57 1.17
C LEU A 340 12.77 -7.72 0.12
N PRO A 341 13.46 -8.86 0.06
CA PRO A 341 14.72 -8.98 -0.68
C PRO A 341 14.55 -9.02 -2.21
N VAL A 342 15.66 -8.79 -2.91
CA VAL A 342 15.87 -9.16 -4.32
C VAL A 342 17.02 -10.16 -4.36
N CYS A 343 16.76 -11.38 -4.84
CA CYS A 343 17.69 -12.52 -4.74
C CYS A 343 18.50 -12.76 -6.04
N ASN A 344 18.24 -12.01 -7.11
CA ASN A 344 18.81 -12.25 -8.46
C ASN A 344 20.05 -11.39 -8.81
N THR A 345 20.65 -10.65 -7.88
CA THR A 345 21.70 -9.66 -8.20
C THR A 345 23.13 -10.19 -8.16
N GLY A 346 23.37 -11.48 -7.90
CA GLY A 346 24.74 -12.02 -7.72
C GLY A 346 25.49 -11.48 -6.49
N LEU A 347 24.85 -10.58 -5.71
CA LEU A 347 25.34 -9.96 -4.48
C LEU A 347 24.48 -10.32 -3.26
N SER A 348 23.49 -11.20 -3.44
CA SER A 348 22.57 -11.61 -2.37
C SER A 348 23.14 -12.79 -1.58
N LEU A 349 23.99 -12.49 -0.60
CA LEU A 349 24.24 -13.37 0.54
C LEU A 349 23.30 -12.94 1.66
N PHE A 350 22.09 -13.47 1.69
CA PHE A 350 21.30 -13.46 2.93
C PHE A 350 21.78 -14.61 3.80
N THR A 351 22.38 -14.29 4.96
CA THR A 351 22.59 -15.29 6.01
C THR A 351 21.27 -15.47 6.75
N ILE A 352 20.52 -16.52 6.43
CA ILE A 352 19.14 -16.73 6.92
C ILE A 352 19.08 -17.38 8.32
N TRP A 353 20.20 -17.65 9.01
CA TRP A 353 20.18 -18.14 10.39
C TRP A 353 21.27 -17.55 11.27
N ALA A 354 20.85 -17.14 12.45
CA ALA A 354 21.65 -17.26 13.66
C ALA A 354 20.70 -17.83 14.72
N ASN A 355 20.80 -19.13 15.01
CA ASN A 355 20.11 -19.68 16.17
C ASN A 355 20.78 -19.11 17.43
N ALA A 356 19.98 -18.53 18.32
CA ALA A 356 20.39 -18.35 19.71
C ALA A 356 20.52 -19.75 20.34
N ASN A 357 21.69 -20.00 20.93
CA ASN A 357 22.11 -21.28 21.52
C ASN A 357 21.00 -21.96 22.33
N ILE A 358 20.76 -23.23 22.04
CA ILE A 358 20.20 -24.20 22.99
C ILE A 358 21.42 -24.84 23.63
N GLU A 359 21.64 -24.59 24.92
CA GLU A 359 22.58 -25.35 25.72
C GLU A 359 21.94 -26.72 25.99
N GLU A 360 22.47 -27.77 25.36
CA GLU A 360 22.18 -29.15 25.75
C GLU A 360 22.95 -29.44 27.04
N GLU A 361 22.22 -29.70 28.13
CA GLU A 361 22.79 -30.31 29.33
C GLU A 361 23.17 -31.75 28.99
N GLU A 362 24.47 -32.04 28.90
CA GLU A 362 24.98 -33.41 28.80
C GLU A 362 24.93 -34.06 30.19
N GLU A 363 24.05 -35.06 30.36
CA GLU A 363 24.16 -36.06 31.41
C GLU A 363 25.28 -37.04 31.08
N ASP A 364 26.11 -37.28 32.08
CA ASP A 364 27.35 -38.03 32.09
C ASP A 364 27.05 -39.51 32.41
N GLU A 365 27.33 -40.45 31.51
CA GLU A 365 27.57 -41.86 31.89
C GLU A 365 28.56 -42.59 30.95
N GLY A 366 29.68 -43.00 31.54
CA GLY A 366 30.03 -44.44 31.58
C GLY A 366 30.60 -45.07 30.32
N GLY A 367 31.94 -45.21 30.27
CA GLY A 367 32.66 -45.73 29.11
C GLY A 367 32.66 -47.25 28.90
N ARG A 368 33.23 -47.68 27.76
CA ARG A 368 34.30 -48.69 27.65
C ARG A 368 34.78 -48.87 26.20
N PHE A 369 36.10 -48.97 26.10
CA PHE A 369 37.00 -49.39 25.01
C PHE A 369 36.42 -50.24 23.87
N TYR A 370 36.87 -49.98 22.64
CA TYR A 370 37.72 -50.91 21.86
C TYR A 370 38.48 -50.16 20.74
N HIS A 371 39.76 -50.49 20.64
CA HIS A 371 40.71 -50.04 19.61
C HIS A 371 40.54 -50.90 18.35
N ASN A 372 40.51 -50.29 17.16
CA ASN A 372 41.06 -50.94 15.96
C ASN A 372 41.40 -49.93 14.85
N LYS A 373 42.66 -49.96 14.42
CA LYS A 373 43.20 -49.30 13.23
C LYS A 373 42.84 -50.14 11.99
N CYS A 374 42.44 -49.52 10.87
CA CYS A 374 43.05 -49.85 9.56
C CYS A 374 42.62 -48.92 8.40
N SER A 375 43.64 -48.44 7.69
CA SER A 375 43.76 -48.28 6.24
C SER A 375 42.94 -47.25 5.45
N LYS A 376 43.67 -46.24 4.99
CA LYS A 376 43.39 -45.39 3.83
C LYS A 376 43.13 -46.23 2.57
N LYS A 377 42.00 -46.01 1.89
CA LYS A 377 41.87 -46.21 0.44
C LYS A 377 41.26 -44.97 -0.20
N ARG A 378 41.93 -44.55 -1.27
CA ARG A 378 41.68 -43.37 -2.09
C ARG A 378 40.79 -43.81 -3.26
N CYS A 379 39.63 -43.20 -3.46
CA CYS A 379 38.86 -43.33 -4.71
C CYS A 379 38.52 -41.94 -5.25
N LYS A 380 38.96 -41.69 -6.47
CA LYS A 380 38.69 -40.51 -7.30
C LYS A 380 37.25 -40.58 -7.83
N ILE A 381 36.54 -39.45 -7.86
CA ILE A 381 35.33 -39.27 -8.67
C ILE A 381 35.60 -38.11 -9.64
N GLY A 382 35.39 -38.38 -10.93
CA GLY A 382 35.63 -37.50 -12.05
C GLY A 382 34.64 -36.34 -12.14
N ARG A 383 35.09 -35.26 -12.77
CA ARG A 383 34.26 -34.15 -13.26
C ARG A 383 33.95 -34.41 -14.72
N GLU A 384 32.67 -34.51 -15.08
CA GLU A 384 32.21 -34.26 -16.45
C GLU A 384 31.70 -32.81 -16.56
N PRO A 385 32.12 -32.04 -17.57
CA PRO A 385 31.51 -30.75 -17.88
C PRO A 385 30.40 -30.92 -18.93
N MET A 386 29.22 -30.34 -18.67
CA MET A 386 28.17 -30.20 -19.69
C MET A 386 28.51 -29.09 -20.69
N LYS A 387 28.23 -29.40 -21.96
CA LYS A 387 28.59 -28.70 -23.20
C LYS A 387 27.83 -27.37 -23.34
N ILE A 388 28.56 -26.30 -23.70
CA ILE A 388 28.02 -25.07 -24.26
C ILE A 388 28.06 -25.19 -25.79
N VAL A 389 26.93 -24.94 -26.45
CA VAL A 389 26.79 -24.91 -27.91
C VAL A 389 27.16 -23.51 -28.41
N ASN A 390 28.08 -23.47 -29.37
CA ASN A 390 28.54 -22.27 -30.09
C ASN A 390 27.47 -21.72 -31.04
N LEU A 391 27.39 -20.39 -31.13
CA LEU A 391 26.99 -19.68 -32.35
C LEU A 391 28.07 -18.64 -32.67
N CYS A 392 28.32 -18.50 -33.97
CA CYS A 392 29.54 -17.99 -34.61
C CYS A 392 29.78 -16.46 -34.56
N PRO A 393 30.99 -16.01 -34.97
CA PRO A 393 31.54 -14.69 -34.71
C PRO A 393 31.46 -13.76 -35.93
N GLU A 394 31.33 -12.45 -35.70
CA GLU A 394 31.74 -11.46 -36.69
C GLU A 394 32.15 -10.13 -36.03
N THR A 395 33.34 -9.69 -36.41
CA THR A 395 33.91 -8.32 -36.34
C THR A 395 34.52 -7.80 -35.03
N ARG A 396 35.85 -7.93 -35.04
CA ARG A 396 36.88 -7.18 -34.32
C ARG A 396 36.77 -5.65 -34.44
N SER A 397 37.34 -5.03 -33.41
CA SER A 397 38.13 -3.78 -33.39
C SER A 397 37.44 -2.46 -33.73
N MET A 398 37.49 -1.51 -32.80
CA MET A 398 38.35 -0.31 -32.92
C MET A 398 38.53 0.40 -31.56
N PHE A 399 39.71 1.00 -31.41
CA PHE A 399 40.16 1.95 -30.38
C PHE A 399 40.72 1.43 -29.04
N GLN A 400 42.01 1.13 -29.14
CA GLN A 400 43.01 1.28 -28.11
C GLN A 400 43.55 2.73 -28.11
N GLN A 401 44.08 3.17 -26.96
CA GLN A 401 44.95 4.34 -26.70
C GLN A 401 44.28 5.63 -26.20
N GLN A 402 44.41 5.92 -24.90
CA GLN A 402 45.50 6.75 -24.35
C GLN A 402 45.40 6.76 -22.81
N ALA A 403 46.54 6.57 -22.14
CA ALA A 403 46.78 6.97 -20.74
C ALA A 403 47.65 8.26 -20.77
N PRO A 404 47.68 9.07 -19.69
CA PRO A 404 48.66 8.77 -18.64
C PRO A 404 48.22 9.10 -17.20
N ASP A 405 48.94 8.48 -16.26
CA ASP A 405 48.92 8.68 -14.81
C ASP A 405 49.21 10.13 -14.38
N ILE A 406 48.71 10.54 -13.19
CA ILE A 406 49.51 11.06 -12.05
C ILE A 406 48.63 11.75 -10.97
N TYR A 407 48.99 11.49 -9.70
CA TYR A 407 48.64 12.07 -8.38
C TYR A 407 47.51 11.48 -7.50
N SER A 408 48.02 10.76 -6.48
CA SER A 408 47.53 10.40 -5.14
C SER A 408 46.90 11.54 -4.32
N GLU A 409 45.78 11.29 -3.62
CA GLU A 409 45.74 11.12 -2.14
C GLU A 409 44.32 10.83 -1.60
N ASN A 410 44.21 9.72 -0.87
CA ASN A 410 43.43 9.45 0.36
C ASN A 410 41.94 9.85 0.50
N SER A 411 41.06 8.85 0.40
CA SER A 411 39.96 8.67 1.36
C SER A 411 39.54 7.19 1.42
N ARG A 412 40.15 6.43 2.35
CA ARG A 412 39.54 5.22 2.91
C ARG A 412 38.97 5.63 4.26
N TYR A 413 37.65 5.60 4.44
CA TYR A 413 37.09 5.33 5.75
C TYR A 413 35.75 4.60 5.62
N ASN A 414 35.79 3.35 6.06
CA ASN A 414 34.72 2.40 6.22
C ASN A 414 34.60 2.18 7.74
N PRO A 415 33.50 2.55 8.42
CA PRO A 415 33.35 2.25 9.83
C PRO A 415 32.27 1.19 10.06
N LEU A 416 32.66 -0.07 9.92
CA LEU A 416 32.09 -1.20 10.66
C LEU A 416 33.11 -1.63 11.71
N PHE A 417 33.05 -1.02 12.89
CA PHE A 417 33.64 -1.55 14.13
C PHE A 417 32.98 -0.88 15.33
N VAL A 418 32.05 -1.58 15.97
CA VAL A 418 31.87 -1.52 17.43
C VAL A 418 31.60 -2.94 17.90
N GLU A 419 32.67 -3.65 18.27
CA GLU A 419 32.58 -4.85 19.10
C GLU A 419 32.65 -4.45 20.59
N LYS A 420 31.89 -5.21 21.38
CA LYS A 420 32.14 -5.62 22.77
C LYS A 420 32.15 -4.54 23.87
N ASN A 421 31.07 -4.57 24.66
CA ASN A 421 31.19 -4.62 26.13
C ASN A 421 30.12 -5.54 26.71
N ILE A 422 30.44 -6.83 26.78
CA ILE A 422 29.78 -7.79 27.68
C ILE A 422 30.48 -7.63 29.04
N ARG A 423 29.78 -7.04 30.03
CA ARG A 423 30.08 -7.29 31.44
C ARG A 423 28.82 -7.80 32.14
N ARG A 424 29.06 -8.90 32.85
CA ARG A 424 28.16 -9.80 33.55
C ARG A 424 27.31 -9.11 34.61
N GLY A 425 26.09 -9.62 34.78
CA GLY A 425 25.26 -9.37 35.94
C GLY A 425 23.91 -10.07 35.80
N LEU A 426 23.82 -11.33 36.25
CA LEU A 426 22.54 -12.00 36.47
C LEU A 426 21.66 -11.13 37.38
N LYS A 427 20.44 -10.79 36.93
CA LYS A 427 19.25 -10.65 37.78
C LYS A 427 17.97 -10.41 36.95
N SER A 428 16.96 -11.20 37.28
CA SER A 428 15.51 -11.12 36.98
C SER A 428 15.06 -11.09 35.51
N GLN A 429 14.60 -12.26 35.06
CA GLN A 429 13.49 -12.41 34.12
C GLN A 429 12.26 -11.63 34.62
N SER A 430 11.85 -10.58 33.92
CA SER A 430 10.44 -10.09 33.82
C SER A 430 10.25 -8.79 33.01
N SER A 431 11.26 -8.29 32.27
CA SER A 431 11.19 -6.93 31.66
C SER A 431 11.55 -6.80 30.18
N ARG A 432 11.75 -7.90 29.44
CA ARG A 432 12.12 -7.86 28.00
C ARG A 432 10.96 -7.95 26.99
N GLU A 433 9.72 -8.13 27.41
CA GLU A 433 8.58 -8.33 26.49
C GLU A 433 7.94 -7.02 25.96
N GLN A 434 8.43 -5.83 26.33
CA GLN A 434 7.75 -4.56 25.98
C GLN A 434 8.43 -3.69 24.93
N ALA A 435 9.60 -4.09 24.40
CA ALA A 435 10.30 -3.34 23.36
C ALA A 435 10.38 -4.17 22.07
N SER A 436 9.60 -3.78 21.04
CA SER A 436 9.75 -4.11 19.60
C SER A 436 8.49 -4.67 18.91
N THR A 437 7.34 -4.01 19.00
CA THR A 437 6.18 -4.33 18.11
C THR A 437 6.08 -3.43 16.88
N SER A 438 6.85 -2.34 16.83
CA SER A 438 6.85 -1.38 15.72
C SER A 438 8.01 -1.56 14.73
N MET A 439 8.99 -2.39 15.09
CA MET A 439 10.05 -2.85 14.20
C MET A 439 9.62 -4.19 13.62
N TRP A 440 9.68 -4.31 12.30
CA TRP A 440 9.52 -5.58 11.63
C TRP A 440 10.79 -6.41 11.78
N ASP A 441 10.65 -7.72 11.70
CA ASP A 441 11.76 -8.65 11.92
C ASP A 441 12.83 -8.61 10.83
N ASN A 442 12.56 -7.97 9.68
CA ASN A 442 13.57 -7.61 8.68
C ASN A 442 14.33 -6.30 8.99
N GLY A 443 14.14 -5.73 10.19
CA GLY A 443 14.80 -4.50 10.62
C GLY A 443 14.13 -3.20 10.18
N ARG A 444 13.01 -3.24 9.43
CA ARG A 444 12.24 -2.03 9.09
C ARG A 444 11.56 -1.45 10.34
N ASP A 445 11.96 -0.24 10.74
CA ASP A 445 11.39 0.45 11.89
C ASP A 445 10.40 1.54 11.48
N TRP A 446 9.10 1.28 11.67
CA TRP A 446 8.04 2.21 11.31
C TRP A 446 7.89 3.40 12.26
N ARG A 447 8.67 3.47 13.35
CA ARG A 447 8.81 4.69 14.18
C ARG A 447 9.60 5.79 13.48
N ARG A 448 10.42 5.41 12.50
CA ARG A 448 11.20 6.33 11.67
C ARG A 448 10.97 5.98 10.20
N PRO A 449 9.72 6.09 9.71
CA PRO A 449 9.37 5.70 8.36
C PRO A 449 10.18 6.52 7.34
N SER A 450 10.70 5.91 6.27
CA SER A 450 11.44 6.66 5.24
C SER A 450 10.54 7.71 4.58
N LYS A 451 11.10 8.86 4.16
CA LYS A 451 10.33 9.91 3.47
C LYS A 451 9.77 9.40 2.13
N ARG A 452 10.57 8.58 1.45
CA ARG A 452 10.29 8.00 0.15
C ARG A 452 11.05 6.68 0.02
N GLU A 453 10.45 5.71 -0.65
CA GLU A 453 11.13 4.50 -1.14
C GLU A 453 10.61 4.20 -2.55
N GLY A 454 11.50 4.12 -3.54
CA GLY A 454 11.09 4.03 -4.94
C GLY A 454 10.14 5.17 -5.33
N ALA A 455 8.93 4.84 -5.75
CA ALA A 455 7.84 5.76 -6.04
C ALA A 455 6.77 5.86 -4.93
N TRP A 456 6.98 5.24 -3.77
CA TRP A 456 6.13 5.41 -2.60
C TRP A 456 6.56 6.63 -1.79
N ILE A 457 5.66 7.59 -1.60
CA ILE A 457 5.92 8.82 -0.85
C ILE A 457 5.11 8.78 0.45
N ARG A 458 5.77 9.09 1.57
CA ARG A 458 5.13 9.13 2.89
C ARG A 458 4.22 10.35 3.01
N ILE A 459 2.93 10.13 3.22
CA ILE A 459 1.93 11.19 3.44
C ILE A 459 1.48 11.30 4.91
N CYS A 460 1.80 10.31 5.74
CA CYS A 460 1.56 10.34 7.18
C CYS A 460 2.64 9.55 7.93
N PRO A 461 3.16 10.06 9.07
CA PRO A 461 2.89 11.37 9.65
C PRO A 461 3.52 12.50 8.81
N LEU A 462 2.86 13.66 8.77
CA LEU A 462 3.33 14.86 8.05
C LEU A 462 4.52 15.53 8.76
N VAL A 463 4.48 15.55 10.09
CA VAL A 463 5.51 16.13 10.94
C VAL A 463 5.94 15.06 11.93
N GLN A 464 7.24 14.84 12.08
CA GLN A 464 7.75 13.94 13.10
C GLN A 464 7.60 14.62 14.46
N GLN A 465 6.94 13.97 15.42
CA GLN A 465 6.92 14.50 16.78
C GLN A 465 8.36 14.53 17.28
N ARG A 466 8.88 15.72 17.58
CA ARG A 466 10.09 15.84 18.40
C ARG A 466 9.77 15.10 19.69
N SER A 467 10.56 14.07 20.01
CA SER A 467 10.49 13.41 21.30
C SER A 467 10.65 14.49 22.37
N SER A 468 9.56 14.88 23.02
CA SER A 468 9.66 15.56 24.29
C SER A 468 10.21 14.52 25.25
N GLU A 469 11.52 14.48 25.42
CA GLU A 469 12.18 13.92 26.60
C GLU A 469 11.80 14.81 27.79
N THR A 470 10.51 14.88 28.13
CA THR A 470 10.07 15.33 29.43
C THR A 470 9.73 14.08 30.20
N VAL A 471 10.66 13.78 31.11
CA VAL A 471 10.59 12.75 32.14
C VAL A 471 9.23 12.79 32.84
N GLU A 472 8.33 11.89 32.47
CA GLU A 472 7.31 11.38 33.38
C GLU A 472 7.76 9.98 33.82
N PHE A 473 8.51 9.92 34.92
CA PHE A 473 8.64 8.70 35.71
C PHE A 473 7.24 8.35 36.24
N GLY A 474 6.52 7.51 35.51
CA GLY A 474 5.18 7.07 35.87
C GLY A 474 4.80 5.80 35.11
N THR A 475 4.98 4.67 35.79
CA THR A 475 4.32 3.35 35.60
C THR A 475 3.77 3.02 34.20
N GLY A 476 4.38 1.99 33.59
CA GLY A 476 4.06 1.45 32.27
C GLY A 476 2.56 1.37 31.96
N CYS A 477 2.11 2.20 31.02
CA CYS A 477 0.80 2.08 30.42
C CYS A 477 0.96 1.46 29.03
N SER A 478 0.40 0.26 28.86
CA SER A 478 -0.06 -0.19 27.54
C SER A 478 -0.81 0.98 26.88
N ALA A 479 -0.51 1.32 25.63
CA ALA A 479 -1.18 2.39 24.90
C ALA A 479 -2.71 2.22 24.96
N GLY A 480 -3.33 2.87 25.95
CA GLY A 480 -4.75 2.72 26.24
C GLY A 480 -5.59 3.45 25.19
N PRO A 481 -6.91 3.23 25.17
CA PRO A 481 -7.83 3.88 24.21
C PRO A 481 -7.63 5.41 24.13
N ARG A 482 -7.40 6.06 25.28
CA ARG A 482 -7.19 7.52 25.37
C ARG A 482 -5.95 8.03 24.63
N TYR A 483 -4.87 7.23 24.54
CA TYR A 483 -3.66 7.62 23.83
C TYR A 483 -3.91 7.65 22.32
N VAL A 484 -4.57 6.61 21.79
CA VAL A 484 -4.90 6.51 20.37
C VAL A 484 -5.86 7.62 19.95
N GLU A 485 -6.84 7.96 20.79
CA GLU A 485 -7.73 9.10 20.55
C GLU A 485 -6.99 10.44 20.49
N LYS A 486 -5.98 10.64 21.35
CA LYS A 486 -5.11 11.82 21.32
C LYS A 486 -4.30 11.89 20.02
N GLU A 487 -3.71 10.79 19.56
CA GLU A 487 -2.99 10.72 18.28
C GLU A 487 -3.89 11.01 17.09
N ILE A 488 -5.12 10.47 17.08
CA ILE A 488 -6.13 10.74 16.05
C ILE A 488 -6.46 12.23 16.04
N LYS A 489 -6.78 12.82 17.19
CA LYS A 489 -7.09 14.24 17.30
C LYS A 489 -5.94 15.11 16.80
N ASN A 490 -4.71 14.82 17.19
CA ASN A 490 -3.52 15.57 16.77
C ASN A 490 -3.30 15.47 15.25
N THR A 491 -3.45 14.27 14.68
CA THR A 491 -3.31 14.05 13.24
C THR A 491 -4.40 14.81 12.47
N VAL A 492 -5.65 14.81 12.93
CA VAL A 492 -6.74 15.59 12.28
C VAL A 492 -6.43 17.09 12.32
N LEU A 493 -6.00 17.64 13.46
CA LEU A 493 -5.62 19.05 13.57
C LEU A 493 -4.45 19.41 12.65
N CYS A 494 -3.46 18.52 12.53
CA CYS A 494 -2.34 18.69 11.61
C CYS A 494 -2.81 18.75 10.15
N VAL A 495 -3.70 17.84 9.73
CA VAL A 495 -4.28 17.84 8.37
C VAL A 495 -5.14 19.09 8.13
N GLN A 496 -5.90 19.56 9.12
CA GLN A 496 -6.66 20.81 9.01
C GLN A 496 -5.74 22.02 8.80
N LYS A 497 -4.65 22.12 9.58
CA LYS A 497 -3.63 23.15 9.41
C LYS A 497 -2.99 23.07 8.02
N PHE A 498 -2.58 21.87 7.60
CA PHE A 498 -2.01 21.62 6.28
C PHE A 498 -2.93 22.10 5.16
N LEU A 499 -4.21 21.71 5.16
CA LEU A 499 -5.17 22.11 4.13
C LEU A 499 -5.41 23.62 4.11
N LYS A 500 -5.44 24.27 5.28
CA LYS A 500 -5.57 25.74 5.37
C LYS A 500 -4.36 26.43 4.75
N THR A 501 -3.15 25.99 5.10
CA THR A 501 -1.90 26.53 4.55
C THR A 501 -1.78 26.26 3.05
N ALA A 502 -2.12 25.06 2.58
CA ALA A 502 -2.10 24.71 1.16
C ALA A 502 -3.05 25.59 0.35
N LYS A 503 -4.26 25.88 0.85
CA LYS A 503 -5.19 26.83 0.20
C LYS A 503 -4.58 28.23 0.07
N GLU A 504 -3.91 28.70 1.12
CA GLU A 504 -3.25 30.01 1.13
C GLU A 504 -2.08 30.08 0.13
N VAL A 505 -1.23 29.03 0.13
CA VAL A 505 -0.11 28.88 -0.79
C VAL A 505 -0.62 28.85 -2.23
N HIS A 506 -1.63 28.03 -2.52
CA HIS A 506 -2.21 27.94 -3.86
C HIS A 506 -2.78 29.28 -4.34
N ARG A 507 -3.46 30.02 -3.45
CA ARG A 507 -3.99 31.35 -3.77
C ARG A 507 -2.89 32.36 -4.14
N LYS A 508 -1.75 32.31 -3.46
CA LYS A 508 -0.63 33.25 -3.66
C LYS A 508 0.30 32.85 -4.80
N PHE A 509 0.61 31.56 -4.91
CA PHE A 509 1.70 31.04 -5.72
C PHE A 509 1.24 30.05 -6.80
N GLY A 510 -0.05 29.72 -6.89
CA GLY A 510 -0.57 28.71 -7.82
C GLY A 510 -0.22 28.98 -9.28
N LYS A 511 -0.14 30.25 -9.69
CA LYS A 511 0.27 30.65 -11.05
C LYS A 511 1.78 30.57 -11.29
N GLN A 512 2.58 30.44 -10.25
CA GLN A 512 4.05 30.36 -10.31
C GLN A 512 4.55 28.92 -10.46
N GLY A 513 3.64 27.93 -10.52
CA GLY A 513 3.96 26.52 -10.72
C GLY A 513 3.95 25.66 -9.46
N ASP A 514 3.99 24.35 -9.69
CA ASP A 514 3.87 23.32 -8.64
C ASP A 514 5.06 23.31 -7.68
N GLU A 515 6.27 23.48 -8.20
CA GLU A 515 7.51 23.50 -7.41
C GLU A 515 7.49 24.63 -6.39
N LYS A 516 7.13 25.85 -6.84
CA LYS A 516 7.00 26.99 -5.95
C LYS A 516 5.95 26.75 -4.86
N CYS A 517 4.81 26.15 -5.21
CA CYS A 517 3.78 25.81 -4.22
C CYS A 517 4.30 24.77 -3.22
N ASN A 518 5.05 23.76 -3.67
CA ASN A 518 5.66 22.77 -2.80
C ASN A 518 6.64 23.41 -1.81
N ASP A 519 7.58 24.22 -2.30
CA ASP A 519 8.58 24.89 -1.47
C ASP A 519 7.93 25.77 -0.39
N MET A 520 6.93 26.57 -0.78
CA MET A 520 6.23 27.46 0.14
C MET A 520 5.40 26.69 1.17
N LEU A 521 4.78 25.56 0.78
CA LEU A 521 4.04 24.73 1.72
C LEU A 521 4.98 23.98 2.68
N GLN A 522 6.09 23.43 2.19
CA GLN A 522 7.09 22.77 3.03
C GLN A 522 7.68 23.73 4.05
N ALA A 523 8.07 24.94 3.62
CA ALA A 523 8.59 25.96 4.50
C ALA A 523 7.55 26.40 5.55
N ALA A 524 6.30 26.66 5.14
CA ALA A 524 5.25 27.14 6.05
C ALA A 524 4.78 26.09 7.08
N MET A 525 4.92 24.81 6.77
CA MET A 525 4.50 23.70 7.63
C MET A 525 5.67 22.99 8.33
N GLU A 526 6.92 23.41 8.06
CA GLU A 526 8.15 22.76 8.52
C GLU A 526 8.12 21.24 8.24
N LEU A 527 7.69 20.87 7.04
CA LEU A 527 7.50 19.46 6.69
C LEU A 527 8.84 18.76 6.52
N GLU A 528 8.99 17.62 7.18
CA GLU A 528 10.08 16.72 6.90
C GLU A 528 9.75 15.78 5.73
N THR A 529 8.48 15.65 5.35
CA THR A 529 8.04 14.81 4.22
C THR A 529 8.18 15.54 2.88
N GLU A 530 8.45 14.75 1.83
CA GLU A 530 8.18 15.18 0.46
C GLU A 530 6.67 15.41 0.28
N ILE A 531 6.29 16.48 -0.40
CA ILE A 531 4.90 16.71 -0.75
C ILE A 531 4.53 15.75 -1.87
N TRP A 532 3.58 14.86 -1.62
CA TRP A 532 3.09 13.96 -2.66
C TRP A 532 2.40 14.77 -3.76
N LEU A 533 2.87 14.56 -4.99
CA LEU A 533 2.33 15.15 -6.20
C LEU A 533 2.69 14.22 -7.38
N PRO A 534 1.72 13.71 -8.16
CA PRO A 534 2.03 12.89 -9.33
C PRO A 534 2.79 13.70 -10.38
N ASN A 535 3.58 13.05 -11.22
CA ASN A 535 4.36 13.76 -12.24
C ASN A 535 3.48 14.27 -13.38
N LYS A 536 3.97 15.30 -14.08
CA LYS A 536 3.48 15.73 -15.39
C LYS A 536 4.22 14.99 -16.50
#